data_AF-A0AAN8WT99-F1
#
_entry.id   AF-A0AAN8WT99-F1
#
_cell.length_a   1.000
_cell.length_b   1.000
_cell.length_c   1.000
_cell.angle_alpha   90.00
_cell.angle_beta   90.00
_cell.angle_gamma   90.00
#
_symmetry.space_group_name_H-M   'P 1'
#
loop_
_entity.id
_entity.type
_entity.pdbx_description
1 polymer ?
#
loop_
_entity_poly.entity_id
_entity_poly.type
_entity_poly.pdbx_seq_one_letter_code
_entity_poly.pdbx_strand_id
1 'polypeptide(L)'
;IEISDDDPGEKWDCESFLSTYSTLYNHPRTITDPPRRKKIAINPRTGVPIDHTVEGLTKRALAEHDHQASYDNEPAQVDTQTLITSMSAISIRPVGETPEERRYRKKALKELRRERRIERKLNRVAFKDEKKRLEKVNMNNRYNKKLSLV
;
A
#
# COMPACT_ATOMS: atom_id res chain seq x y z
N ILE A 1 -24.62 -93.20 -15.54
CA ILE A 1 -24.72 -91.81 -16.04
C ILE A 1 -24.80 -90.96 -14.80
N GLU A 2 -23.68 -90.33 -14.47
CA GLU A 2 -23.55 -89.41 -13.33
C GLU A 2 -24.28 -88.12 -13.71
N ILE A 3 -25.16 -87.65 -12.85
CA ILE A 3 -25.83 -86.36 -13.00
C ILE A 3 -25.38 -85.53 -11.80
N SER A 4 -24.46 -84.61 -12.06
CA SER A 4 -23.98 -83.59 -11.15
C SER A 4 -24.83 -82.33 -11.36
N ASP A 5 -25.82 -82.12 -10.50
CA ASP A 5 -26.62 -80.89 -10.45
C ASP A 5 -26.25 -80.12 -9.17
N ASP A 6 -25.10 -79.46 -9.18
CA ASP A 6 -24.81 -78.38 -8.22
C ASP A 6 -25.38 -77.08 -8.81
N ASP A 7 -26.63 -76.77 -8.50
CA ASP A 7 -27.20 -75.43 -8.71
C ASP A 7 -26.39 -74.44 -7.84
N PRO A 8 -25.70 -73.44 -8.41
CA PRO A 8 -25.05 -72.42 -7.60
C PRO A 8 -26.16 -71.54 -7.02
N GLY A 9 -26.60 -71.88 -5.81
CA GLY A 9 -27.55 -71.09 -5.04
C GLY A 9 -27.15 -69.62 -5.07
N GLU A 10 -28.10 -68.78 -5.45
CA GLU A 10 -27.93 -67.35 -5.66
C GLU A 10 -27.25 -66.71 -4.44
N LYS A 11 -25.94 -66.46 -4.56
CA LYS A 11 -25.12 -65.94 -3.47
C LYS A 11 -25.42 -64.46 -3.37
N TRP A 12 -26.33 -64.10 -2.46
CA TRP A 12 -26.73 -62.72 -2.21
C TRP A 12 -25.52 -61.87 -1.80
N ASP A 13 -25.00 -61.08 -2.74
CA ASP A 13 -23.94 -60.12 -2.48
C ASP A 13 -24.48 -58.91 -1.72
N CYS A 14 -24.24 -58.91 -0.41
CA CYS A 14 -24.69 -57.84 0.49
C CYS A 14 -23.83 -56.57 0.38
N GLU A 15 -22.66 -56.61 -0.28
CA GLU A 15 -21.78 -55.45 -0.42
C GLU A 15 -22.37 -54.42 -1.41
N SER A 16 -23.06 -54.90 -2.44
CA SER A 16 -23.73 -54.07 -3.46
C SER A 16 -24.84 -53.17 -2.87
N PHE A 17 -25.59 -53.67 -1.87
CA PHE A 17 -26.64 -52.91 -1.17
C PHE A 17 -26.08 -51.73 -0.37
N LEU A 18 -24.89 -51.90 0.26
CA LEU A 18 -24.25 -50.84 1.04
C LEU A 18 -23.69 -49.72 0.16
N SER A 19 -23.24 -50.05 -1.06
CA SER A 19 -22.69 -49.10 -2.03
C SER A 19 -23.77 -48.21 -2.67
N THR A 20 -24.97 -48.77 -2.89
CA THR A 20 -26.06 -48.11 -3.63
C THR A 20 -26.60 -46.83 -2.96
N TYR A 21 -26.45 -46.70 -1.64
CA TYR A 21 -26.95 -45.53 -0.89
C TYR A 21 -25.89 -44.47 -0.58
N SER A 22 -24.62 -44.69 -0.94
CA SER A 22 -23.57 -43.67 -0.78
C SER A 22 -23.62 -42.65 -1.92
N THR A 23 -24.68 -41.85 -1.98
CA THR A 23 -24.71 -40.70 -2.88
C THR A 23 -23.92 -39.54 -2.26
N LEU A 24 -22.84 -39.14 -2.92
CA LEU A 24 -22.05 -37.94 -2.61
C LEU A 24 -22.85 -36.65 -2.90
N TYR A 25 -24.18 -36.69 -2.84
CA TYR A 25 -25.11 -35.66 -3.31
C TYR A 25 -25.16 -34.44 -2.37
N ASN A 26 -24.89 -34.65 -1.08
CA ASN A 26 -24.92 -33.60 -0.07
C ASN A 26 -23.51 -33.27 0.44
N HIS A 27 -22.70 -32.64 -0.41
CA HIS A 27 -21.41 -32.07 0.01
C HIS A 27 -21.53 -30.56 0.09
N PRO A 28 -21.46 -29.94 1.29
CA PRO A 28 -21.42 -28.50 1.39
C PRO A 28 -20.18 -28.01 0.65
N ARG A 29 -20.36 -27.04 -0.26
CA ARG A 29 -19.24 -26.45 -0.98
C ARG A 29 -18.34 -25.71 0.01
N THR A 30 -17.07 -26.10 0.07
CA THR A 30 -16.07 -25.35 0.83
C THR A 30 -15.99 -23.94 0.26
N ILE A 31 -16.16 -22.93 1.10
CA ILE A 31 -15.97 -21.54 0.71
C ILE A 31 -14.50 -21.37 0.35
N THR A 32 -14.23 -21.27 -0.94
CA THR A 32 -12.87 -21.02 -1.44
C THR A 32 -12.58 -19.54 -1.29
N ASP A 33 -11.49 -19.23 -0.59
CA ASP A 33 -10.94 -17.88 -0.63
C ASP A 33 -10.73 -17.45 -2.09
N PRO A 34 -10.94 -16.16 -2.41
CA PRO A 34 -10.68 -15.66 -3.75
C PRO A 34 -9.24 -16.03 -4.15
N PRO A 35 -9.00 -16.43 -5.41
CA PRO A 35 -7.68 -16.84 -5.85
C PRO A 35 -6.68 -15.75 -5.49
N ARG A 36 -5.55 -16.16 -4.89
CA ARG A 36 -4.49 -15.23 -4.47
C ARG A 36 -4.20 -14.29 -5.64
N ARG A 37 -4.40 -12.99 -5.43
CA ARG A 37 -4.23 -11.95 -6.45
C ARG A 37 -2.94 -12.23 -7.21
N LYS A 38 -3.02 -12.36 -8.54
CA LYS A 38 -1.85 -12.58 -9.40
C LYS A 38 -0.82 -11.49 -9.07
N LYS A 39 0.46 -11.87 -8.98
CA LYS A 39 1.54 -10.89 -8.81
C LYS A 39 1.43 -9.89 -9.95
N ILE A 40 1.46 -8.59 -9.62
CA ILE A 40 1.38 -7.52 -10.60
C ILE A 40 2.49 -7.74 -11.63
N ALA A 41 2.12 -8.10 -12.85
CA ALA A 41 3.08 -8.21 -13.95
C ALA A 41 3.52 -6.79 -14.31
N ILE A 42 4.83 -6.54 -14.40
CA ILE A 42 5.39 -5.22 -14.73
C ILE A 42 6.00 -5.29 -16.12
N ASN A 43 5.73 -4.30 -16.97
CA ASN A 43 6.34 -4.20 -18.27
C ASN A 43 7.84 -3.89 -18.11
N PRO A 44 8.75 -4.72 -18.67
CA PRO A 44 10.19 -4.57 -18.46
C PRO A 44 10.77 -3.28 -19.07
N ARG A 45 10.09 -2.67 -20.05
CA ARG A 45 10.54 -1.45 -20.71
C ARG A 45 10.09 -0.18 -19.99
N THR A 46 8.88 -0.18 -19.43
CA THR A 46 8.28 1.02 -18.84
C THR A 46 8.22 0.99 -17.31
N GLY A 47 8.40 -0.18 -16.69
CA GLY A 47 8.31 -0.34 -15.23
C GLY A 47 6.89 -0.19 -14.68
N VAL A 48 5.89 -0.07 -15.55
CA VAL A 48 4.49 0.08 -15.18
C VAL A 48 3.84 -1.31 -15.13
N PRO A 49 2.89 -1.59 -14.21
CA PRO A 49 2.06 -2.79 -14.24
C PRO A 49 1.53 -3.12 -15.66
N ILE A 50 1.10 -4.34 -15.97
CA ILE A 50 0.50 -4.67 -17.28
C ILE A 50 -1.03 -4.69 -17.16
N ASP A 51 -1.56 -5.13 -16.02
CA ASP A 51 -3.00 -5.25 -15.75
C ASP A 51 -3.65 -3.93 -15.26
N HIS A 52 -3.00 -2.79 -15.50
CA HIS A 52 -3.56 -1.47 -15.18
C HIS A 52 -4.27 -0.85 -16.39
N THR A 53 -5.11 -1.63 -17.08
CA THR A 53 -6.35 -1.08 -17.64
C THR A 53 -7.32 -0.80 -16.49
N VAL A 54 -6.86 0.01 -15.53
CA VAL A 54 -7.76 0.72 -14.64
C VAL A 54 -8.33 1.85 -15.47
N GLU A 55 -9.64 2.01 -15.42
CA GLU A 55 -10.39 3.20 -15.85
C GLU A 55 -9.99 4.40 -14.96
N GLY A 56 -8.69 4.68 -14.87
CA GLY A 56 -8.11 5.72 -14.03
C GLY A 56 -7.47 6.79 -14.89
N LEU A 57 -7.39 7.99 -14.30
CA LEU A 57 -6.85 9.25 -14.83
C LEU A 57 -5.80 9.07 -15.95
N THR A 58 -6.30 8.88 -17.17
CA THR A 58 -5.47 8.97 -18.37
C THR A 58 -5.03 10.42 -18.55
N LYS A 59 -3.95 10.68 -19.30
CA LYS A 59 -3.52 12.05 -19.61
C LYS A 59 -4.66 12.92 -20.15
N ARG A 60 -5.60 12.32 -20.87
CA ARG A 60 -6.80 12.97 -21.39
C ARG A 60 -7.80 13.31 -20.28
N ALA A 61 -8.09 12.37 -19.38
CA ALA A 61 -8.99 12.60 -18.24
C ALA A 61 -8.41 13.61 -17.22
N LEU A 62 -7.08 13.62 -17.04
CA LEU A 62 -6.36 14.64 -16.26
C LEU A 62 -6.55 16.04 -16.85
N ALA A 63 -6.33 16.19 -18.15
CA ALA A 63 -6.52 17.47 -18.83
C ALA A 63 -7.97 17.96 -18.71
N GLU A 64 -8.95 17.06 -18.85
CA GLU A 64 -10.37 17.40 -18.72
C GLU A 64 -10.75 17.85 -17.30
N HIS A 65 -10.18 17.22 -16.27
CA HIS A 65 -10.36 17.62 -14.87
C HIS A 65 -9.71 18.98 -14.58
N ASP A 66 -8.51 19.25 -15.11
CA ASP A 66 -7.84 20.56 -14.96
C ASP A 66 -8.65 21.68 -15.64
N HIS A 67 -9.29 21.39 -16.77
CA HIS A 67 -10.21 22.32 -17.43
C HIS A 67 -11.49 22.56 -16.61
N GLN A 68 -12.03 21.55 -15.92
CA GLN A 68 -13.19 21.69 -15.04
C GLN A 68 -12.87 22.46 -13.74
N ALA A 69 -11.66 22.29 -13.20
CA ALA A 69 -11.20 23.00 -12.01
C ALA A 69 -10.92 24.50 -12.26
N SER A 70 -10.89 24.94 -13.53
CA SER A 70 -10.61 26.33 -13.92
C SER A 70 -11.84 27.27 -13.83
N TYR A 71 -12.98 26.82 -13.29
CA TYR A 71 -14.23 27.60 -13.24
C TYR A 71 -14.62 28.17 -11.87
N ASP A 72 -13.73 28.16 -10.89
CA ASP A 72 -13.92 28.97 -9.68
C ASP A 72 -12.88 30.11 -9.66
N ASN A 73 -13.37 31.30 -9.96
CA ASN A 73 -12.66 32.57 -9.91
C ASN A 73 -12.45 33.05 -8.46
N GLU A 74 -12.15 32.12 -7.55
CA GLU A 74 -11.64 32.47 -6.24
C GLU A 74 -10.12 32.56 -6.34
N PRO A 75 -9.48 33.68 -5.95
CA PRO A 75 -8.05 33.73 -5.85
C PRO A 75 -7.66 32.71 -4.79
N ALA A 76 -7.27 31.51 -5.25
CA ALA A 76 -6.63 30.53 -4.41
C ALA A 76 -5.53 31.27 -3.67
N GLN A 77 -5.72 31.47 -2.37
CA GLN A 77 -4.71 31.99 -1.49
C GLN A 77 -3.71 30.84 -1.34
N VAL A 78 -2.94 30.63 -2.41
CA VAL A 78 -1.93 29.61 -2.48
C VAL A 78 -0.83 30.08 -1.56
N ASP A 79 -0.88 29.61 -0.31
CA ASP A 79 0.23 29.56 0.64
C ASP A 79 1.33 28.63 0.10
N THR A 80 1.77 28.89 -1.13
CA THR A 80 2.87 28.24 -1.85
C THR A 80 4.23 28.72 -1.38
N GLN A 81 4.25 29.63 -0.39
CA GLN A 81 5.47 30.04 0.26
C GLN A 81 5.97 28.89 1.14
N THR A 82 6.77 28.01 0.54
CA THR A 82 7.55 27.05 1.30
C THR A 82 8.37 27.77 2.37
N LEU A 83 8.74 27.08 3.46
CA LEU A 83 9.64 27.61 4.48
C LEU A 83 11.00 28.08 3.91
N ILE A 84 11.35 27.66 2.70
CA ILE A 84 12.52 28.15 1.97
C ILE A 84 12.24 29.54 1.41
N THR A 85 11.08 29.73 0.77
CA THR A 85 10.59 31.01 0.26
C THR A 85 10.49 32.07 1.37
N SER A 86 9.95 31.70 2.54
CA SER A 86 9.83 32.62 3.68
C SER A 86 11.19 33.00 4.27
N MET A 87 12.15 32.07 4.35
CA MET A 87 13.53 32.39 4.73
C MET A 87 14.23 33.32 3.75
N SER A 88 14.06 33.09 2.44
CA SER A 88 14.66 33.96 1.43
C SER A 88 14.08 35.37 1.49
N ALA A 89 12.76 35.49 1.66
CA ALA A 89 12.09 36.79 1.75
C ALA A 89 12.60 37.62 2.93
N ILE A 90 12.74 37.02 4.13
CA ILE A 90 13.17 37.72 5.35
C ILE A 90 14.70 37.96 5.36
N SER A 91 15.46 37.15 4.63
CA SER A 91 16.92 37.27 4.56
C SER A 91 17.37 38.47 3.72
N ILE A 92 16.56 38.92 2.75
CA ILE A 92 16.86 40.09 1.93
C ILE A 92 16.68 41.36 2.78
N ARG A 93 17.61 42.30 2.66
CA ARG A 93 17.55 43.58 3.37
C ARG A 93 16.80 44.60 2.51
N PRO A 94 15.67 45.17 2.97
CA PRO A 94 15.03 46.27 2.26
C PRO A 94 15.87 47.55 2.36
N VAL A 95 15.90 48.32 1.27
CA VAL A 95 16.59 49.62 1.21
C VAL A 95 15.74 50.64 1.97
N GLY A 96 16.35 51.38 2.90
CA GLY A 96 15.64 52.40 3.70
C GLY A 96 14.96 51.90 4.99
N GLU A 97 15.27 50.69 5.46
CA GLU A 97 14.67 50.14 6.70
C GLU A 97 14.89 51.06 7.93
N THR A 98 13.84 51.25 8.74
CA THR A 98 13.95 51.96 10.02
C THR A 98 14.74 51.12 11.05
N PRO A 99 15.31 51.72 12.11
CA PRO A 99 16.02 50.96 13.14
C PRO A 99 15.16 49.88 13.82
N GLU A 100 13.86 50.11 13.96
CA GLU A 100 12.90 49.17 14.54
C GLU A 100 12.59 48.01 13.60
N GLU A 101 12.32 48.29 12.32
CA GLU A 101 12.13 47.27 11.28
C GLU A 101 13.35 46.35 11.15
N ARG A 102 14.55 46.93 11.19
CA ARG A 102 15.80 46.18 11.20
C ARG A 102 15.89 45.22 12.40
N ARG A 103 15.45 45.65 13.58
CA ARG A 103 15.42 44.82 14.79
C ARG A 103 14.42 43.67 14.63
N TYR A 104 13.23 43.97 14.11
CA TYR A 104 12.19 42.97 13.86
C TYR A 104 12.62 41.92 12.84
N ARG A 105 13.18 42.34 11.69
CA ARG A 105 13.70 41.46 10.64
C ARG A 105 14.77 40.51 11.17
N LYS A 106 15.74 41.02 11.93
CA LYS A 106 16.79 40.21 12.55
C LYS A 106 16.23 39.24 13.59
N LYS A 107 15.24 39.65 14.38
CA LYS A 107 14.57 38.78 15.35
C LYS A 107 13.85 37.63 14.64
N ALA A 108 13.03 37.94 13.62
CA ALA A 108 12.30 36.95 12.82
C ALA A 108 13.25 35.94 12.16
N LEU A 109 14.34 36.40 11.55
CA LEU A 109 15.34 35.50 10.95
C LEU A 109 16.02 34.58 11.99
N LYS A 110 16.27 35.09 13.20
CA LYS A 110 16.89 34.31 14.29
C LYS A 110 15.93 33.23 14.81
N GLU A 111 14.66 33.57 14.94
CA GLU A 111 13.59 32.68 15.37
C GLU A 111 13.36 31.54 14.38
N LEU A 112 13.18 31.88 13.09
CA LEU A 112 13.01 30.89 12.03
C LEU A 112 14.22 29.94 11.94
N ARG A 113 15.45 30.47 12.05
CA ARG A 113 16.66 29.64 12.11
C ARG A 113 16.70 28.73 13.33
N ARG A 114 16.19 29.18 14.48
CA ARG A 114 16.10 28.39 15.71
C ARG A 114 15.09 27.26 15.54
N GLU A 115 13.89 27.57 15.05
CA GLU A 115 12.83 26.59 14.77
C GLU A 115 13.32 25.51 13.81
N ARG A 116 13.94 25.89 12.70
CA ARG A 116 14.53 24.93 11.73
C ARG A 116 15.58 24.01 12.37
N ARG A 117 16.38 24.49 13.32
CA ARG A 117 17.37 23.63 14.02
C ARG A 117 16.67 22.61 14.92
N ILE A 118 15.62 23.04 15.62
CA ILE A 118 14.82 22.18 16.50
C ILE A 118 14.11 21.11 15.65
N GLU A 119 13.43 21.52 14.58
CA GLU A 119 12.74 20.62 13.65
C GLU A 119 13.71 19.59 13.04
N ARG A 120 14.87 20.03 12.52
CA ARG A 120 15.90 19.12 11.99
C ARG A 120 16.39 18.13 13.05
N LYS A 121 16.55 18.57 14.30
CA LYS A 121 16.96 17.70 15.41
C LYS A 121 15.88 16.67 15.72
N LEU A 122 14.62 17.10 15.83
CA LEU A 122 13.47 16.22 16.08
C LEU A 122 13.32 15.19 14.97
N ASN A 123 13.36 15.62 13.70
CA ASN A 123 13.28 14.73 12.55
C ASN A 123 14.44 13.72 12.55
N ARG A 124 15.68 14.19 12.78
CA ARG A 124 16.84 13.30 12.85
C ARG A 124 16.69 12.23 13.95
N VAL A 125 16.16 12.60 15.11
CA VAL A 125 15.90 11.65 16.21
C VAL A 125 14.78 10.69 15.82
N ALA A 126 13.66 11.18 15.30
CA ALA A 126 12.53 10.37 14.87
C ALA A 126 12.93 9.31 13.83
N PHE A 127 13.66 9.71 12.77
CA PHE A 127 14.17 8.77 11.77
C PHE A 127 15.18 7.78 12.32
N LYS A 128 16.01 8.18 13.30
CA LYS A 128 16.97 7.28 13.95
C LYS A 128 16.25 6.21 14.77
N ASP A 129 15.20 6.57 15.48
CA ASP A 129 14.46 5.63 16.32
C ASP A 129 13.55 4.72 15.48
N GLU A 130 12.92 5.24 14.43
CA GLU A 130 12.16 4.41 13.48
C GLU A 130 13.09 3.43 12.75
N LYS A 131 14.30 3.86 12.35
CA LYS A 131 15.30 2.96 11.77
C LYS A 131 15.61 1.78 12.70
N LYS A 132 15.88 2.04 13.98
CA LYS A 132 16.13 0.99 14.97
C LYS A 132 14.93 0.04 15.12
N ARG A 133 13.71 0.59 15.10
CA ARG A 133 12.47 -0.21 15.17
C ARG A 133 12.35 -1.14 13.97
N LEU A 134 12.54 -0.63 12.76
CA LEU A 134 12.50 -1.40 11.52
C LEU A 134 13.57 -2.48 11.48
N GLU A 135 14.79 -2.18 11.95
CA GLU A 135 15.87 -3.17 12.05
C GLU A 135 15.48 -4.33 12.97
N LYS A 136 14.91 -4.05 14.15
CA LYS A 136 14.42 -5.08 15.07
C LYS A 136 13.32 -5.94 14.44
N VAL A 137 12.33 -5.32 13.80
CA VAL A 137 11.24 -6.03 13.12
C VAL A 137 11.78 -6.92 11.99
N ASN A 138 12.73 -6.40 11.20
CA ASN A 138 13.34 -7.16 10.12
C ASN A 138 14.13 -8.38 10.65
N MET A 139 14.87 -8.22 11.75
CA MET A 139 15.56 -9.33 12.40
C MET A 139 14.59 -10.41 12.91
N ASN A 140 13.49 -10.00 13.56
CA ASN A 140 12.45 -10.92 14.00
C ASN A 140 11.81 -11.67 12.83
N ASN A 141 11.46 -10.95 11.75
CA ASN A 141 10.90 -11.56 10.55
C ASN A 141 11.85 -12.57 9.90
N ARG A 142 13.15 -12.28 9.86
CA ARG A 142 14.17 -13.22 9.37
C ARG A 142 14.24 -14.48 10.23
N TYR A 143 14.20 -14.33 11.55
CA TYR A 143 14.21 -15.45 12.49
C TYR A 143 12.95 -16.33 12.33
N ASN A 144 11.76 -15.74 12.32
CA ASN A 144 10.50 -16.47 12.15
C ASN A 144 10.42 -17.15 10.78
N LYS A 145 10.92 -16.51 9.71
CA LYS A 145 11.00 -17.14 8.39
C LYS A 145 11.93 -18.37 8.39
N LYS A 146 13.06 -18.30 9.10
CA LYS A 146 13.97 -19.45 9.26
C LYS A 146 13.29 -20.59 10.02
N LEU A 147 12.54 -20.29 11.08
CA LEU A 147 11.77 -21.28 11.84
C LEU A 147 10.66 -21.92 11.00
N SER A 148 9.95 -21.17 10.16
CA SER A 148 8.89 -21.72 9.31
C SER A 148 9.38 -22.60 8.14
N LEU A 149 10.69 -22.61 7.90
CA LEU A 149 11.35 -23.40 6.83
C LEU A 149 12.00 -24.69 7.37
N VAL A 150 11.98 -24.90 8.69
CA VAL A 150 12.42 -26.12 9.38
C VAL A 150 11.15 -26.87 9.81
#